data_AF-A0A3A8SW93-F1
#
_entry.id   AF-A0A3A8SW93-F1
#
_cell.length_a   1.000
_cell.length_b   1.000
_cell.length_c   1.000
_cell.angle_alpha   90.00
_cell.angle_beta   90.00
_cell.angle_gamma   90.00
#
_symmetry.space_group_name_H-M   'P 1'
#
loop_
_entity.id
_entity.type
_entity.pdbx_description
1 polymer ?
#
loop_
_entity_poly.entity_id
_entity_poly.type
_entity_poly.pdbx_seq_one_letter_code
_entity_poly.pdbx_strand_id
1 'polypeptide(L)'
;MSDDERNHHHGLQQDLRVLAKRTDRRELLRWMAFTSLIPIIGCGGPDSGGSGDTSGCARIPEETAGPYPGDGSNGANALVLSGIVRSDIRSSIANASGVAAGIPLTITLTLVGSDDSCTPLRGYAIYLWHCDQAGRYSMYSSGVTHENYLRGVQVTDEEGKVTFTSIFPACYSGRWPHIHFEIYPSVEATSSSRNKVATSQLALPEDVCDTVYATSGYSQSVRNLSQISLSSDNVFSDGASTQLATVTGNTSDGYAASLVVGIKV
;
A
#
# COMPACT_ATOMS: atom_id res chain seq x y z
N MET A 1 13.50 9.69 51.84
CA MET A 1 12.31 9.32 52.62
C MET A 1 11.09 9.65 51.75
N SER A 2 10.38 8.61 51.29
CA SER A 2 9.06 8.55 50.61
C SER A 2 8.99 9.18 49.20
N ASP A 3 8.79 8.45 48.09
CA ASP A 3 7.64 7.59 47.67
C ASP A 3 6.31 8.37 47.73
N ASP A 4 5.43 8.43 46.73
CA ASP A 4 4.93 7.35 45.88
C ASP A 4 4.10 7.88 44.66
N GLU A 5 3.84 6.98 43.72
CA GLU A 5 3.21 7.04 42.41
C GLU A 5 1.80 7.68 42.28
N ARG A 6 1.42 8.02 41.03
CA ARG A 6 0.11 7.61 40.47
C ARG A 6 0.00 7.76 38.93
N ASN A 7 -0.13 6.60 38.32
CA ASN A 7 -0.69 6.20 37.01
C ASN A 7 -1.71 7.13 36.33
N HIS A 8 -1.58 7.28 35.01
CA HIS A 8 -2.71 7.44 34.08
C HIS A 8 -2.56 6.50 32.88
N HIS A 9 -3.17 5.31 33.01
CA HIS A 9 -3.47 4.39 31.93
C HIS A 9 -4.66 4.90 31.12
N HIS A 10 -4.48 5.26 29.85
CA HIS A 10 -5.60 5.50 28.92
C HIS A 10 -5.28 4.91 27.53
N GLY A 11 -5.24 3.57 27.43
CA GLY A 11 -4.88 2.89 26.19
C GLY A 11 -5.69 1.62 25.87
N LEU A 12 -6.88 1.42 26.46
CA LEU A 12 -7.66 0.20 26.19
C LEU A 12 -9.18 0.41 26.17
N GLN A 13 -9.70 1.42 26.88
CA GLN A 13 -11.14 1.69 26.88
C GLN A 13 -11.63 2.53 25.69
N GLN A 14 -10.74 3.22 24.98
CA GLN A 14 -11.07 3.93 23.73
C GLN A 14 -11.12 2.97 22.52
N ASP A 15 -10.29 1.92 22.50
CA ASP A 15 -10.26 0.94 21.40
C ASP A 15 -11.41 -0.06 21.45
N LEU A 16 -11.95 -0.36 22.64
CA LEU A 16 -13.12 -1.23 22.78
C LEU A 16 -14.43 -0.61 22.26
N ARG A 17 -14.53 0.73 22.18
CA ARG A 17 -15.72 1.40 21.62
C ARG A 17 -15.75 1.40 20.09
N VAL A 18 -14.61 1.18 19.43
CA VAL A 18 -14.51 1.07 17.98
C VAL A 18 -14.79 -0.38 17.53
N LEU A 19 -14.43 -1.37 18.35
CA LEU A 19 -14.68 -2.79 18.05
C LEU A 19 -16.13 -3.27 18.30
N ALA A 20 -16.89 -2.58 19.15
CA ALA A 20 -18.29 -2.95 19.44
C ALA A 20 -19.32 -2.52 18.37
N LYS A 21 -18.89 -1.85 17.29
CA LYS A 21 -19.78 -1.39 16.19
C LYS A 21 -19.79 -2.29 14.94
N ARG A 22 -19.06 -3.41 14.94
CA ARG A 22 -18.94 -4.30 13.75
C ARG A 22 -19.55 -5.70 13.93
N THR A 23 -20.15 -6.01 15.07
CA THR A 23 -20.82 -7.29 15.30
C THR A 23 -22.33 -7.12 15.26
N ASP A 24 -22.87 -6.81 14.09
CA ASP A 24 -24.29 -7.03 13.79
C ASP A 24 -24.44 -7.09 12.27
N ARG A 25 -24.48 -8.32 11.72
CA ARG A 25 -25.09 -8.72 10.43
C ARG A 25 -24.54 -10.07 9.95
N ARG A 26 -24.70 -11.13 10.73
CA ARG A 26 -24.68 -12.49 10.17
C ARG A 26 -25.59 -13.38 10.99
N GLU A 27 -26.88 -13.34 10.68
CA GLU A 27 -27.75 -14.51 10.74
C GLU A 27 -28.83 -14.33 9.67
N LEU A 28 -29.06 -15.39 8.88
CA LEU A 28 -30.34 -16.08 8.76
C LEU A 28 -30.31 -17.01 7.53
N LEU A 29 -30.38 -18.32 7.82
CA LEU A 29 -31.31 -19.32 7.24
C LEU A 29 -31.18 -19.67 5.74
N ARG A 30 -31.43 -20.89 5.28
CA ARG A 30 -31.58 -22.24 5.84
C ARG A 30 -31.73 -23.15 4.61
N TRP A 31 -31.32 -24.39 4.78
CA TRP A 31 -31.58 -25.55 3.94
C TRP A 31 -32.95 -25.59 3.24
N MET A 32 -32.96 -25.98 1.95
CA MET A 32 -33.99 -26.86 1.40
C MET A 32 -33.37 -27.84 0.40
N ALA A 33 -33.49 -29.12 0.73
CA ALA A 33 -33.33 -30.24 -0.20
C ALA A 33 -34.65 -30.45 -0.94
N PHE A 34 -34.62 -30.55 -2.27
CA PHE A 34 -35.62 -31.30 -3.04
C PHE A 34 -34.99 -31.85 -4.32
N THR A 35 -35.30 -33.12 -4.57
CA THR A 35 -34.86 -34.00 -5.64
C THR A 35 -35.56 -33.72 -6.97
N SER A 36 -34.84 -33.79 -8.09
CA SER A 36 -35.38 -34.32 -9.36
C SER A 36 -34.26 -34.70 -10.35
N LEU A 37 -34.25 -35.97 -10.73
CA LEU A 37 -33.47 -36.56 -11.84
C LEU A 37 -34.10 -36.18 -13.19
N ILE A 38 -33.31 -35.67 -14.14
CA ILE A 38 -33.54 -35.78 -15.59
C ILE A 38 -32.16 -35.90 -16.28
N PRO A 39 -31.85 -36.98 -17.02
CA PRO A 39 -30.69 -37.02 -17.89
C PRO A 39 -31.09 -36.54 -19.29
N ILE A 40 -30.45 -35.48 -19.79
CA ILE A 40 -30.48 -35.14 -21.22
C ILE A 40 -29.08 -35.33 -21.76
N ILE A 41 -28.93 -36.37 -22.56
CA ILE A 41 -27.79 -36.60 -23.45
C ILE A 41 -27.86 -35.54 -24.55
N GLY A 42 -26.87 -34.65 -24.60
CA GLY A 42 -26.66 -33.70 -25.69
C GLY A 42 -25.19 -33.71 -26.07
N CYS A 43 -24.87 -34.29 -27.23
CA CYS A 43 -23.57 -34.16 -27.88
C CYS A 43 -23.42 -32.76 -28.48
N GLY A 44 -22.30 -32.08 -28.22
CA GLY A 44 -21.99 -30.84 -28.93
C GLY A 44 -20.71 -30.15 -28.48
N GLY A 45 -19.59 -30.51 -29.12
CA GLY A 45 -18.40 -29.65 -29.29
C GLY A 45 -17.41 -29.61 -28.11
N PRO A 46 -16.08 -29.60 -28.38
CA PRO A 46 -15.12 -29.18 -27.38
C PRO A 46 -15.30 -27.68 -27.18
N ASP A 47 -15.94 -27.29 -26.08
CA ASP A 47 -15.83 -25.93 -25.56
C ASP A 47 -14.34 -25.69 -25.32
N SER A 48 -13.75 -24.97 -26.28
CA SER A 48 -12.43 -24.40 -26.15
C SER A 48 -12.52 -23.51 -24.93
N GLY A 49 -11.92 -23.97 -23.83
CA GLY A 49 -11.77 -23.17 -22.63
C GLY A 49 -11.18 -21.85 -23.04
N GLY A 50 -12.05 -20.83 -23.11
CA GLY A 50 -11.61 -19.46 -23.13
C GLY A 50 -10.86 -19.29 -21.83
N SER A 51 -9.53 -19.30 -21.92
CA SER A 51 -8.70 -18.51 -21.03
C SER A 51 -9.37 -17.15 -21.03
N GLY A 52 -10.17 -16.89 -19.99
CA GLY A 52 -10.54 -15.54 -19.65
C GLY A 52 -9.22 -14.81 -19.56
N ASP A 53 -8.99 -13.95 -20.54
CA ASP A 53 -7.89 -13.00 -20.50
C ASP A 53 -8.11 -12.25 -19.20
N THR A 54 -7.36 -12.64 -18.16
CA THR A 54 -7.23 -11.87 -16.94
C THR A 54 -6.49 -10.64 -17.37
N SER A 55 -7.20 -9.69 -17.99
CA SER A 55 -6.67 -8.39 -18.34
C SER A 55 -5.93 -7.90 -17.11
N GLY A 56 -4.60 -7.80 -17.19
CA GLY A 56 -3.70 -7.58 -16.05
C GLY A 56 -3.85 -6.22 -15.38
N CYS A 57 -5.01 -5.59 -15.54
CA CYS A 57 -5.38 -4.24 -15.12
C CYS A 57 -6.70 -4.20 -14.34
N ALA A 58 -7.06 -5.30 -13.66
CA ALA A 58 -8.22 -5.31 -12.77
C ALA A 58 -8.17 -4.09 -11.83
N ARG A 59 -9.35 -3.55 -11.48
CA ARG A 59 -9.45 -2.37 -10.64
C ARG A 59 -8.72 -2.60 -9.32
N ILE A 60 -7.83 -1.68 -8.97
CA ILE A 60 -7.12 -1.70 -7.70
C ILE A 60 -8.12 -1.63 -6.53
N PRO A 61 -7.99 -2.48 -5.50
CA PRO A 61 -8.77 -2.37 -4.28
C PRO A 61 -8.56 -1.00 -3.61
N GLU A 62 -9.65 -0.43 -3.09
CA GLU A 62 -9.60 0.79 -2.28
C GLU A 62 -9.19 0.42 -0.86
N GLU A 63 -8.05 0.93 -0.40
CA GLU A 63 -7.53 0.67 0.93
C GLU A 63 -7.55 1.89 1.83
N THR A 64 -7.31 1.63 3.12
CA THR A 64 -7.01 2.70 4.05
C THR A 64 -5.69 3.40 3.69
N ALA A 65 -5.68 4.74 3.81
CA ALA A 65 -4.44 5.53 3.88
C ALA A 65 -3.62 5.22 5.14
N GLY A 66 -4.20 4.51 6.11
CA GLY A 66 -3.62 4.32 7.42
C GLY A 66 -3.48 5.65 8.19
N PRO A 67 -2.74 5.64 9.30
CA PRO A 67 -2.64 6.81 10.18
C PRO A 67 -1.53 7.80 9.75
N TYR A 68 -0.78 7.54 8.68
CA TYR A 68 0.43 8.30 8.32
C TYR A 68 0.45 8.96 6.93
N PRO A 69 -0.68 9.38 6.31
CA PRO A 69 -0.63 10.10 5.04
C PRO A 69 0.01 11.49 5.22
N GLY A 70 0.58 12.05 4.16
CA GLY A 70 1.07 13.43 4.14
C GLY A 70 0.16 14.35 3.33
N ASP A 71 -1.14 14.06 3.27
CA ASP A 71 -2.11 14.72 2.40
C ASP A 71 -2.95 15.80 3.11
N GLY A 72 -2.65 16.08 4.38
CA GLY A 72 -3.37 17.02 5.23
C GLY A 72 -4.69 16.51 5.82
N SER A 73 -5.11 15.27 5.52
CA SER A 73 -6.39 14.71 6.01
C SER A 73 -6.44 14.52 7.53
N ASN A 74 -5.29 14.38 8.17
CA ASN A 74 -5.13 14.15 9.61
C ASN A 74 -4.09 15.09 10.26
N GLY A 75 -3.78 16.21 9.61
CA GLY A 75 -2.91 17.28 10.13
C GLY A 75 -1.58 17.43 9.39
N ALA A 76 -0.82 16.34 9.19
CA ALA A 76 0.46 16.44 8.49
C ALA A 76 0.27 16.60 6.98
N ASN A 77 0.96 17.55 6.35
CA ASN A 77 0.77 17.85 4.94
C ASN A 77 2.11 18.06 4.21
N ALA A 78 2.60 17.02 3.53
CA ALA A 78 3.74 17.04 2.64
C ALA A 78 3.40 17.59 1.24
N LEU A 79 2.13 17.47 0.80
CA LEU A 79 1.68 17.88 -0.54
C LEU A 79 1.78 19.39 -0.78
N VAL A 80 1.87 20.19 0.27
CA VAL A 80 2.07 21.65 0.19
C VAL A 80 3.55 22.06 0.22
N LEU A 81 4.48 21.12 0.38
CA LEU A 81 5.90 21.44 0.48
C LEU A 81 6.52 21.70 -0.89
N SER A 82 7.31 22.76 -0.98
CA SER A 82 8.14 23.01 -2.16
C SER A 82 9.09 21.82 -2.39
N GLY A 83 9.09 21.30 -3.63
CA GLY A 83 9.87 20.14 -4.01
C GLY A 83 9.17 18.80 -3.81
N ILE A 84 7.90 18.74 -3.38
CA ILE A 84 7.18 17.45 -3.21
C ILE A 84 6.96 16.69 -4.53
N VAL A 85 6.88 17.40 -5.66
CA VAL A 85 6.85 16.78 -6.98
C VAL A 85 8.28 16.41 -7.36
N ARG A 86 8.62 15.12 -7.25
CA ARG A 86 9.99 14.60 -7.31
C ARG A 86 10.01 13.08 -7.55
N SER A 87 11.04 12.59 -8.24
CA SER A 87 11.26 11.16 -8.45
C SER A 87 12.07 10.52 -7.31
N ASP A 88 13.19 11.11 -6.90
CA ASP A 88 13.98 10.60 -5.78
C ASP A 88 13.40 11.10 -4.46
N ILE A 89 12.85 10.20 -3.63
CA ILE A 89 12.18 10.53 -2.37
C ILE A 89 13.05 10.26 -1.13
N ARG A 90 14.32 9.86 -1.28
CA ARG A 90 15.15 9.39 -0.15
C ARG A 90 15.53 10.49 0.83
N SER A 91 15.69 11.72 0.35
CA SER A 91 16.04 12.88 1.19
C SER A 91 14.81 13.69 1.59
N SER A 92 14.85 14.35 2.73
CA SER A 92 13.88 15.38 3.09
C SER A 92 14.03 16.62 2.20
N ILE A 93 13.00 17.46 2.19
CA ILE A 93 12.87 18.70 1.41
C ILE A 93 12.45 19.87 2.30
N ALA A 94 12.44 21.06 1.71
CA ALA A 94 12.13 22.33 2.35
C ALA A 94 13.06 22.58 3.56
N ASN A 95 12.50 22.65 4.77
CA ASN A 95 13.24 22.99 5.99
C ASN A 95 13.83 21.78 6.73
N ALA A 96 13.76 20.59 6.13
CA ALA A 96 14.30 19.35 6.69
C ALA A 96 15.40 18.77 5.77
N SER A 97 16.31 17.98 6.33
CA SER A 97 17.53 17.56 5.62
C SER A 97 17.91 16.09 5.83
N GLY A 98 17.15 15.33 6.61
CA GLY A 98 17.42 13.90 6.83
C GLY A 98 17.38 13.11 5.53
N VAL A 99 18.17 12.04 5.47
CA VAL A 99 18.19 11.11 4.35
C VAL A 99 17.89 9.72 4.89
N ALA A 100 16.87 9.08 4.32
CA ALA A 100 16.51 7.72 4.68
C ALA A 100 17.60 6.75 4.19
N ALA A 101 18.14 5.97 5.14
CA ALA A 101 19.03 4.86 4.84
C ALA A 101 18.22 3.57 4.60
N GLY A 102 18.75 2.69 3.75
CA GLY A 102 18.16 1.39 3.44
C GLY A 102 18.66 0.87 2.09
N ILE A 103 18.25 -0.34 1.73
CA ILE A 103 18.57 -0.93 0.42
C ILE A 103 17.87 -0.12 -0.68
N PRO A 104 18.56 0.31 -1.75
CA PRO A 104 17.92 1.08 -2.82
C PRO A 104 16.75 0.33 -3.46
N LEU A 105 15.66 1.05 -3.72
CA LEU A 105 14.47 0.53 -4.37
C LEU A 105 13.96 1.52 -5.41
N THR A 106 13.86 1.09 -6.66
CA THR A 106 13.11 1.80 -7.71
C THR A 106 11.68 1.28 -7.72
N ILE A 107 10.69 2.16 -7.65
CA ILE A 107 9.27 1.82 -7.63
C ILE A 107 8.62 2.37 -8.89
N THR A 108 8.03 1.51 -9.70
CA THR A 108 7.30 1.91 -10.91
C THR A 108 5.83 1.49 -10.82
N LEU A 109 4.92 2.45 -10.92
CA LEU A 109 3.48 2.18 -11.03
C LEU A 109 3.04 2.51 -12.45
N THR A 110 2.31 1.61 -13.09
CA THR A 110 1.71 1.82 -14.42
C THR A 110 0.20 1.98 -14.24
N LEU A 111 -0.31 3.19 -14.42
CA LEU A 111 -1.71 3.53 -14.26
C LEU A 111 -2.47 3.30 -15.57
N VAL A 112 -3.57 2.55 -15.48
CA VAL A 112 -4.37 2.13 -16.64
C VAL A 112 -5.88 2.22 -16.35
N GLY A 113 -6.69 2.40 -17.40
CA GLY A 113 -8.15 2.32 -17.34
C GLY A 113 -8.64 0.88 -17.25
N SER A 114 -9.15 0.48 -16.08
CA SER A 114 -9.65 -0.89 -15.82
C SER A 114 -10.93 -1.24 -16.60
N ASP A 115 -11.69 -0.23 -17.04
CA ASP A 115 -12.88 -0.36 -17.88
C ASP A 115 -12.69 0.16 -19.31
N ASP A 116 -11.43 0.39 -19.70
CA ASP A 116 -11.04 0.88 -21.03
C ASP A 116 -9.85 0.09 -21.60
N SER A 117 -10.00 -1.24 -21.72
CA SER A 117 -9.00 -2.12 -22.35
C SER A 117 -7.56 -1.96 -21.82
N CYS A 118 -7.40 -1.61 -20.54
CA CYS A 118 -6.11 -1.30 -19.92
C CYS A 118 -5.35 -0.14 -20.58
N THR A 119 -6.03 0.84 -21.19
CA THR A 119 -5.39 2.02 -21.80
C THR A 119 -4.56 2.78 -20.76
N PRO A 120 -3.29 3.11 -21.03
CA PRO A 120 -2.48 3.93 -20.14
C PRO A 120 -3.07 5.31 -19.87
N LEU A 121 -3.02 5.75 -18.62
CA LEU A 121 -3.58 7.04 -18.19
C LEU A 121 -2.48 8.04 -17.91
N ARG A 122 -2.32 9.04 -18.79
CA ARG A 122 -1.35 10.12 -18.65
C ARG A 122 -1.89 11.29 -17.82
N GLY A 123 -0.99 12.09 -17.24
CA GLY A 123 -1.32 13.34 -16.54
C GLY A 123 -1.91 13.21 -15.12
N TYR A 124 -2.15 12.00 -14.63
CA TYR A 124 -2.56 11.76 -13.24
C TYR A 124 -1.37 11.96 -12.31
N ALA A 125 -1.63 12.52 -11.13
CA ALA A 125 -0.62 12.64 -10.08
C ALA A 125 -0.74 11.47 -9.10
N ILE A 126 0.38 10.84 -8.78
CA ILE A 126 0.45 9.76 -7.80
C ILE A 126 1.31 10.24 -6.63
N TYR A 127 0.70 10.33 -5.45
CA TYR A 127 1.39 10.55 -4.18
C TYR A 127 1.77 9.21 -3.57
N LEU A 128 3.04 9.01 -3.22
CA LEU A 128 3.56 7.76 -2.66
C LEU A 128 4.23 8.03 -1.32
N TRP A 129 4.01 7.14 -0.34
CA TRP A 129 4.75 7.15 0.93
C TRP A 129 4.93 5.77 1.56
N HIS A 130 5.97 5.61 2.38
CA HIS A 130 6.18 4.40 3.19
C HIS A 130 7.09 4.68 4.41
N CYS A 131 7.28 3.66 5.25
CA CYS A 131 8.18 3.73 6.40
C CYS A 131 9.65 3.57 6.02
N ASP A 132 10.55 4.05 6.87
CA ASP A 132 11.99 3.82 6.73
C ASP A 132 12.40 2.37 7.09
N GLN A 133 13.70 2.05 6.97
CA GLN A 133 14.23 0.72 7.30
C GLN A 133 14.05 0.30 8.78
N ALA A 134 13.69 1.24 9.67
CA ALA A 134 13.37 0.98 11.07
C ALA A 134 11.85 0.95 11.35
N GLY A 135 11.01 1.02 10.32
CA GLY A 135 9.55 1.00 10.45
C GLY A 135 8.95 2.33 10.90
N ARG A 136 9.68 3.44 10.79
CA ARG A 136 9.23 4.78 11.19
C ARG A 136 8.67 5.54 9.99
N TYR A 137 7.57 6.25 10.19
CA TYR A 137 7.02 7.16 9.18
C TYR A 137 7.50 8.58 9.48
N SER A 138 8.17 9.20 8.50
CA SER A 138 8.52 10.62 8.54
C SER A 138 7.27 11.47 8.83
N MET A 139 7.43 12.59 9.52
CA MET A 139 6.35 13.47 10.03
C MET A 139 5.56 12.92 11.24
N TYR A 140 5.68 11.64 11.59
CA TYR A 140 4.81 11.01 12.60
C TYR A 140 5.56 10.29 13.71
N SER A 141 6.50 9.43 13.37
CA SER A 141 7.17 8.57 14.33
C SER A 141 8.22 9.35 15.12
N SER A 142 8.34 9.01 16.42
CA SER A 142 9.36 9.59 17.29
C SER A 142 10.76 9.48 16.67
N GLY A 143 11.53 10.57 16.75
CA GLY A 143 12.86 10.70 16.15
C GLY A 143 12.88 11.09 14.67
N VAL A 144 11.74 11.10 13.98
CA VAL A 144 11.62 11.50 12.55
C VAL A 144 10.41 12.41 12.29
N THR A 145 9.82 12.98 13.34
CA THR A 145 8.67 13.90 13.27
C THR A 145 8.95 15.18 12.50
N HIS A 146 10.20 15.60 12.41
CA HIS A 146 10.63 16.80 11.68
C HIS A 146 11.10 16.51 10.25
N GLU A 147 11.14 15.24 9.86
CA GLU A 147 11.57 14.81 8.53
C GLU A 147 10.37 14.59 7.60
N ASN A 148 10.61 14.62 6.30
CA ASN A 148 9.58 14.42 5.27
C ASN A 148 10.09 13.60 4.06
N TYR A 149 11.21 12.87 4.21
CA TYR A 149 11.66 11.87 3.25
C TYR A 149 10.63 10.75 3.04
N LEU A 150 10.86 9.93 2.02
CA LEU A 150 10.04 8.78 1.60
C LEU A 150 8.59 9.15 1.32
N ARG A 151 8.40 10.38 0.84
CA ARG A 151 7.14 10.98 0.41
C ARG A 151 7.41 11.74 -0.87
N GLY A 152 6.59 11.53 -1.91
CA GLY A 152 6.76 12.24 -3.17
C GLY A 152 5.57 12.10 -4.09
N VAL A 153 5.47 13.05 -5.01
CA VAL A 153 4.46 13.06 -6.09
C VAL A 153 5.18 12.94 -7.43
N GLN A 154 4.68 12.08 -8.30
CA GLN A 154 5.06 12.01 -9.71
C GLN A 154 3.81 12.10 -10.58
N VAL A 155 4.00 12.49 -11.84
CA VAL A 155 2.92 12.56 -12.83
C VAL A 155 3.11 11.44 -13.84
N THR A 156 2.05 10.70 -14.13
CA THR A 156 2.06 9.61 -15.11
C THR A 156 2.39 10.14 -16.50
N ASP A 157 3.38 9.53 -17.16
CA ASP A 157 3.78 9.82 -18.55
C ASP A 157 2.79 9.27 -19.60
N GLU A 158 3.16 9.33 -20.88
CA GLU A 158 2.34 8.84 -22.01
C GLU A 158 2.06 7.32 -21.92
N GLU A 159 2.95 6.56 -21.27
CA GLU A 159 2.78 5.14 -20.97
C GLU A 159 2.06 4.90 -19.63
N GLY A 160 1.53 5.95 -18.99
CA GLY A 160 0.83 5.88 -17.72
C GLY A 160 1.76 5.62 -16.53
N LYS A 161 3.07 5.79 -16.68
CA LYS A 161 4.05 5.38 -15.67
C LYS A 161 4.48 6.53 -14.78
N VAL A 162 4.66 6.21 -13.50
CA VAL A 162 5.48 6.98 -12.57
C VAL A 162 6.63 6.12 -12.09
N THR A 163 7.80 6.73 -11.89
CA THR A 163 8.95 6.05 -11.29
C THR A 163 9.52 6.87 -10.13
N PHE A 164 9.74 6.20 -9.01
CA PHE A 164 10.35 6.77 -7.81
C PHE A 164 11.66 6.06 -7.47
N THR A 165 12.66 6.83 -7.03
CA THR A 165 13.87 6.29 -6.39
C THR A 165 13.71 6.41 -4.88
N SER A 166 13.77 5.28 -4.20
CA SER A 166 13.49 5.14 -2.76
C SER A 166 14.43 4.13 -2.09
N ILE A 167 14.06 3.69 -0.89
CA ILE A 167 14.65 2.56 -0.16
C ILE A 167 13.60 1.51 0.16
N PHE A 168 14.02 0.26 0.33
CA PHE A 168 13.12 -0.85 0.66
C PHE A 168 12.52 -0.65 2.07
N PRO A 169 11.19 -0.68 2.25
CA PRO A 169 10.55 -0.42 3.54
C PRO A 169 10.75 -1.59 4.52
N ALA A 170 10.72 -1.27 5.82
CA ALA A 170 10.69 -2.28 6.87
C ALA A 170 9.35 -3.02 6.96
N CYS A 171 9.35 -4.13 7.70
CA CYS A 171 8.15 -4.70 8.30
C CYS A 171 7.99 -4.10 9.70
N TYR A 172 6.94 -3.33 9.94
CA TYR A 172 6.57 -2.92 11.30
C TYR A 172 5.49 -3.83 11.87
N SER A 173 5.37 -3.85 13.21
CA SER A 173 4.50 -4.81 13.90
C SER A 173 3.05 -4.76 13.41
N GLY A 174 2.52 -5.94 13.05
CA GLY A 174 1.11 -6.12 12.71
C GLY A 174 0.72 -5.78 11.27
N ARG A 175 1.68 -5.42 10.41
CA ARG A 175 1.42 -5.11 8.99
C ARG A 175 2.43 -5.77 8.05
N TRP A 176 1.95 -6.35 6.96
CA TRP A 176 2.76 -6.85 5.87
C TRP A 176 3.58 -5.72 5.23
N PRO A 177 4.82 -5.92 4.73
CA PRO A 177 5.60 -4.88 4.06
C PRO A 177 4.86 -4.23 2.89
N HIS A 178 4.73 -2.90 2.92
CA HIS A 178 3.93 -2.17 1.94
C HIS A 178 4.44 -0.76 1.63
N ILE A 179 3.97 -0.25 0.51
CA ILE A 179 4.12 1.13 0.07
C ILE A 179 2.73 1.68 -0.22
N HIS A 180 2.36 2.81 0.39
CA HIS A 180 1.08 3.44 0.13
C HIS A 180 1.14 4.33 -1.11
N PHE A 181 0.01 4.47 -1.78
CA PHE A 181 -0.17 5.50 -2.78
C PHE A 181 -1.60 6.02 -2.86
N GLU A 182 -1.72 7.26 -3.32
CA GLU A 182 -2.97 7.96 -3.62
C GLU A 182 -2.92 8.50 -5.05
N ILE A 183 -4.03 8.38 -5.77
CA ILE A 183 -4.14 8.80 -7.16
C ILE A 183 -5.02 10.04 -7.23
N TYR A 184 -4.56 11.05 -7.95
CA TYR A 184 -5.26 12.30 -8.18
C TYR A 184 -5.38 12.57 -9.68
N PRO A 185 -6.45 13.26 -10.13
CA PRO A 185 -6.62 13.58 -11.56
C PRO A 185 -5.53 14.49 -12.14
N SER A 186 -4.85 15.27 -11.30
CA SER A 186 -3.72 16.13 -11.67
C SER A 186 -2.89 16.54 -10.45
N VAL A 187 -1.75 17.20 -10.66
CA VAL A 187 -0.93 17.76 -9.56
C VAL A 187 -1.72 18.81 -8.77
N GLU A 188 -2.50 19.66 -9.43
CA GLU A 188 -3.30 20.69 -8.78
C GLU A 188 -4.35 20.10 -7.84
N ALA A 189 -4.90 18.93 -8.21
CA ALA A 189 -5.87 18.22 -7.39
C ALA A 189 -5.27 17.70 -6.07
N THR A 190 -3.94 17.55 -5.96
CA THR A 190 -3.25 17.16 -4.72
C THR A 190 -3.38 18.19 -3.60
N SER A 191 -3.83 19.42 -3.92
CA SER A 191 -4.13 20.48 -2.94
C SER A 191 -5.22 20.11 -1.93
N SER A 192 -6.01 19.07 -2.19
CA SER A 192 -6.97 18.54 -1.23
C SER A 192 -7.09 17.03 -1.32
N SER A 193 -6.95 16.35 -0.18
CA SER A 193 -7.21 14.92 -0.02
C SER A 193 -8.60 14.46 -0.47
N ARG A 194 -9.59 15.37 -0.59
CA ARG A 194 -10.93 15.03 -1.09
C ARG A 194 -10.97 14.76 -2.59
N ASN A 195 -9.94 15.15 -3.34
CA ASN A 195 -9.90 15.00 -4.79
C ASN A 195 -9.30 13.66 -5.25
N LYS A 196 -9.00 12.75 -4.32
CA LYS A 196 -8.44 11.44 -4.62
C LYS A 196 -9.43 10.63 -5.46
N VAL A 197 -8.89 9.97 -6.48
CA VAL A 197 -9.59 8.96 -7.30
C VAL A 197 -9.58 7.61 -6.58
N ALA A 198 -8.44 7.26 -5.98
CA ALA A 198 -8.28 6.04 -5.21
C ALA A 198 -7.13 6.17 -4.20
N THR A 199 -7.23 5.41 -3.13
CA THR A 199 -6.17 5.15 -2.16
C THR A 199 -5.90 3.65 -2.14
N SER A 200 -4.65 3.22 -2.24
CA SER A 200 -4.31 1.80 -2.15
C SER A 200 -2.89 1.58 -1.64
N GLN A 201 -2.46 0.32 -1.63
CA GLN A 201 -1.16 -0.11 -1.13
C GLN A 201 -0.56 -1.16 -2.05
N LEU A 202 0.74 -1.07 -2.27
CA LEU A 202 1.56 -2.08 -2.95
C LEU A 202 2.17 -2.99 -1.88
N ALA A 203 1.96 -4.30 -1.99
CA ALA A 203 2.57 -5.33 -1.14
C ALA A 203 3.87 -5.84 -1.76
N LEU A 204 4.85 -6.19 -0.92
CA LEU A 204 6.14 -6.74 -1.37
C LEU A 204 6.18 -8.28 -1.21
N PRO A 205 6.81 -9.03 -2.14
CA PRO A 205 6.95 -10.48 -2.04
C PRO A 205 7.74 -10.94 -0.80
N GLU A 206 7.30 -12.04 -0.19
CA GLU A 206 7.88 -12.58 1.06
C GLU A 206 9.36 -12.95 0.90
N ASP A 207 9.71 -13.65 -0.18
CA ASP A 207 11.07 -14.10 -0.48
C ASP A 207 12.07 -12.93 -0.61
N VAL A 208 11.61 -11.83 -1.23
CA VAL A 208 12.40 -10.59 -1.32
C VAL A 208 12.50 -9.92 0.04
N CYS A 209 11.42 -9.88 0.82
CA CYS A 209 11.43 -9.32 2.16
C CYS A 209 12.39 -10.09 3.08
N ASP A 210 12.36 -11.41 3.07
CA ASP A 210 13.29 -12.27 3.83
C ASP A 210 14.75 -11.96 3.48
N THR A 211 15.05 -11.84 2.18
CA THR A 211 16.39 -11.54 1.69
C THR A 211 16.87 -10.16 2.13
N VAL A 212 16.02 -9.13 2.03
CA VAL A 212 16.35 -7.76 2.47
C VAL A 212 16.49 -7.69 4.00
N TYR A 213 15.61 -8.34 4.74
CA TYR A 213 15.58 -8.24 6.20
C TYR A 213 16.71 -8.99 6.88
N ALA A 214 17.37 -9.91 6.18
CA ALA A 214 18.63 -10.51 6.61
C ALA A 214 19.84 -9.54 6.57
N THR A 215 19.69 -8.35 5.98
CA THR A 215 20.76 -7.34 5.90
C THR A 215 20.80 -6.41 7.13
N SER A 216 21.90 -5.66 7.28
CA SER A 216 22.05 -4.70 8.36
C SER A 216 21.04 -3.55 8.26
N GLY A 217 20.45 -3.15 9.39
CA GLY A 217 19.47 -2.06 9.46
C GLY A 217 18.02 -2.52 9.55
N TYR A 218 17.74 -3.77 9.16
CA TYR A 218 16.38 -4.33 9.09
C TYR A 218 16.07 -5.39 10.17
N SER A 219 16.93 -5.55 11.18
CA SER A 219 16.81 -6.66 12.15
C SER A 219 15.47 -6.73 12.89
N GLN A 220 14.80 -5.59 13.11
CA GLN A 220 13.44 -5.57 13.68
C GLN A 220 12.40 -6.18 12.74
N SER A 221 12.57 -5.99 11.43
CA SER A 221 11.66 -6.50 10.40
C SER A 221 11.61 -8.03 10.38
N VAL A 222 12.73 -8.71 10.67
CA VAL A 222 12.78 -10.18 10.77
C VAL A 222 11.75 -10.71 11.78
N ARG A 223 11.70 -10.10 12.98
CA ARG A 223 10.76 -10.51 14.04
C ARG A 223 9.32 -10.19 13.66
N ASN A 224 9.08 -9.03 13.07
CA ASN A 224 7.73 -8.61 12.70
C ASN A 224 7.17 -9.45 11.55
N LEU A 225 7.98 -9.73 10.52
CA LEU A 225 7.58 -10.54 9.38
C LEU A 225 7.20 -11.96 9.81
N SER A 226 7.93 -12.56 10.76
CA SER A 226 7.60 -13.90 11.30
C SER A 226 6.24 -13.99 12.01
N GLN A 227 5.59 -12.87 12.28
CA GLN A 227 4.31 -12.78 13.00
C GLN A 227 3.13 -12.40 12.10
N ILE A 228 3.37 -12.20 10.79
CA ILE A 228 2.34 -11.74 9.85
C ILE A 228 2.48 -12.46 8.51
N SER A 229 1.36 -12.61 7.81
CA SER A 229 1.27 -13.09 6.44
C SER A 229 0.33 -12.17 5.66
N LEU A 230 0.37 -12.21 4.33
CA LEU A 230 -0.66 -11.54 3.52
C LEU A 230 -2.08 -11.93 3.95
N SER A 231 -2.30 -13.21 4.27
CA SER A 231 -3.62 -13.73 4.68
C SER A 231 -4.07 -13.29 6.07
N SER A 232 -3.16 -12.81 6.93
CA SER A 232 -3.46 -12.33 8.28
C SER A 232 -3.35 -10.82 8.42
N ASP A 233 -2.83 -10.12 7.41
CA ASP A 233 -2.79 -8.66 7.35
C ASP A 233 -4.20 -8.09 7.13
N ASN A 234 -4.54 -7.05 7.89
CA ASN A 234 -5.90 -6.49 7.88
C ASN A 234 -6.25 -5.66 6.64
N VAL A 235 -5.29 -5.45 5.72
CA VAL A 235 -5.45 -4.78 4.43
C VAL A 235 -5.41 -5.82 3.30
N PHE A 236 -4.48 -6.78 3.34
CA PHE A 236 -4.31 -7.71 2.20
C PHE A 236 -5.04 -9.05 2.32
N SER A 237 -5.69 -9.33 3.46
CA SER A 237 -6.33 -10.63 3.73
C SER A 237 -7.56 -10.93 2.88
N ASP A 238 -8.16 -9.94 2.21
CA ASP A 238 -9.26 -10.11 1.26
C ASP A 238 -8.79 -10.31 -0.19
N GLY A 239 -7.48 -10.22 -0.45
CA GLY A 239 -6.85 -10.60 -1.72
C GLY A 239 -5.73 -9.66 -2.15
N ALA A 240 -4.50 -10.16 -2.19
CA ALA A 240 -3.32 -9.34 -2.52
C ALA A 240 -2.89 -9.37 -3.99
N SER A 241 -3.51 -10.20 -4.85
CA SER A 241 -2.97 -10.50 -6.18
C SER A 241 -2.85 -9.29 -7.10
N THR A 242 -3.73 -8.29 -6.94
CA THR A 242 -3.70 -7.02 -7.70
C THR A 242 -2.83 -5.94 -7.05
N GLN A 243 -2.27 -6.20 -5.87
CA GLN A 243 -1.45 -5.26 -5.09
C GLN A 243 -0.02 -5.79 -4.87
N LEU A 244 0.22 -7.08 -5.10
CA LEU A 244 1.53 -7.71 -4.96
C LEU A 244 2.44 -7.30 -6.14
N ALA A 245 3.53 -6.59 -5.82
CA ALA A 245 4.47 -6.14 -6.83
C ALA A 245 5.28 -7.28 -7.43
N THR A 246 5.61 -7.13 -8.71
CA THR A 246 6.74 -7.87 -9.30
C THR A 246 8.03 -7.18 -8.89
N VAL A 247 8.93 -7.90 -8.22
CA VAL A 247 10.19 -7.36 -7.71
C VAL A 247 11.38 -8.12 -8.29
N THR A 248 12.38 -7.38 -8.77
CA THR A 248 13.63 -7.91 -9.34
C THR A 248 14.84 -7.18 -8.76
N GLY A 249 16.03 -7.76 -8.86
CA GLY A 249 17.27 -7.16 -8.35
C GLY A 249 17.88 -7.95 -7.19
N ASN A 250 18.74 -7.30 -6.41
CA ASN A 250 19.46 -7.92 -5.31
C ASN A 250 19.91 -6.88 -4.25
N THR A 251 20.43 -7.34 -3.11
CA THR A 251 20.83 -6.46 -2.01
C THR A 251 22.07 -5.60 -2.27
N SER A 252 22.86 -5.90 -3.30
CA SER A 252 24.07 -5.14 -3.65
C SER A 252 23.76 -4.01 -4.63
N ASP A 253 22.98 -4.30 -5.67
CA ASP A 253 22.62 -3.32 -6.72
C ASP A 253 21.33 -2.54 -6.39
N GLY A 254 20.51 -3.07 -5.50
CA GLY A 254 19.17 -2.59 -5.22
C GLY A 254 18.09 -3.40 -5.96
N TYR A 255 16.83 -3.06 -5.67
CA TYR A 255 15.67 -3.71 -6.25
C TYR A 255 14.86 -2.76 -7.14
N ALA A 256 14.10 -3.34 -8.07
CA ALA A 256 13.06 -2.66 -8.83
C ALA A 256 11.72 -3.37 -8.57
N ALA A 257 10.74 -2.63 -8.03
CA ALA A 257 9.37 -3.07 -7.82
C ALA A 257 8.44 -2.43 -8.86
N SER A 258 7.57 -3.24 -9.46
CA SER A 258 6.60 -2.79 -10.45
C SER A 258 5.21 -3.31 -10.17
N LEU A 259 4.20 -2.46 -10.40
CA LEU A 259 2.79 -2.81 -10.25
C LEU A 259 1.94 -2.10 -11.33
N VAL A 260 1.02 -2.83 -11.94
CA VAL A 260 -0.02 -2.27 -12.80
C VAL A 260 -1.21 -1.90 -11.92
N VAL A 261 -1.70 -0.67 -12.03
CA VAL A 261 -2.74 -0.11 -11.19
C VAL A 261 -3.93 0.26 -12.08
N GLY A 262 -4.98 -0.54 -12.03
CA GLY A 262 -6.23 -0.26 -12.74
C GLY A 262 -7.13 0.68 -11.95
N ILE A 263 -7.56 1.79 -12.54
CA ILE A 263 -8.64 2.62 -11.99
C ILE A 263 -9.83 2.64 -12.93
N LYS A 264 -11.01 2.98 -12.40
CA LYS A 264 -12.17 3.26 -13.23
C LYS A 264 -12.06 4.69 -13.76
N VAL A 265 -12.25 4.89 -15.07
CA VAL A 265 -12.17 6.21 -15.72
C VAL A 265 -13.51 6.77 -16.14
#